data_AF-A0A9J6FQ88-F1
#
_entry.id   AF-A0A9J6FQ88-F1
#
_cell.length_a   1.000
_cell.length_b   1.000
_cell.length_c   1.000
_cell.angle_alpha   90.00
_cell.angle_beta   90.00
_cell.angle_gamma   90.00
#
_symmetry.space_group_name_H-M   'P 1'
#
loop_
_entity.id
_entity.type
_entity.pdbx_description
1 polymer ?
#
loop_
_entity_poly.entity_id
_entity_poly.type
_entity_poly.pdbx_seq_one_letter_code
_entity_poly.pdbx_strand_id
1 'polypeptide(L)'
;MGDGEETVVSDGSLSAPGAPFSQTAMDMKKLEVRAAEERRRALELELELEKLRASRREENAAQNATVLERSDARAELCRYSKWLSGALPKFPAEAEVPVWFEAVENTLEAYAVPKEHWGQIVFPLIAEKVRFLLTRLTPSQHRDYEVLKKVVLEELKLSAGNIEGGS
;
A
#
# COMPACT_ATOMS: atom_id res chain seq x y z
N MET A 1 -114.91 14.07 -14.40
CA MET A 1 -114.67 14.13 -15.86
C MET A 1 -113.23 14.57 -16.04
N GLY A 2 -112.27 13.73 -16.41
CA GLY A 2 -112.35 12.32 -16.77
C GLY A 2 -111.10 11.56 -16.36
N ASP A 3 -111.25 10.25 -16.45
CA ASP A 3 -110.28 9.18 -16.27
C ASP A 3 -109.14 9.20 -17.30
N GLY A 4 -108.09 8.42 -17.04
CA GLY A 4 -107.09 8.00 -18.02
C GLY A 4 -105.71 7.85 -17.39
N GLU A 5 -105.42 6.75 -16.70
CA GLU A 5 -104.85 5.48 -17.21
C GLU A 5 -103.32 5.41 -17.08
N GLU A 6 -102.92 4.20 -16.73
CA GLU A 6 -101.66 3.72 -16.21
C GLU A 6 -100.60 3.61 -17.32
N THR A 7 -99.32 3.81 -17.01
CA THR A 7 -98.25 3.00 -17.62
C THR A 7 -96.96 3.09 -16.82
N VAL A 8 -96.62 1.93 -16.27
CA VAL A 8 -95.34 1.57 -15.65
C VAL A 8 -94.24 1.58 -16.71
N VAL A 9 -93.15 2.31 -16.46
CA VAL A 9 -91.84 1.97 -17.03
C VAL A 9 -90.79 2.07 -15.93
N SER A 10 -90.49 0.92 -15.35
CA SER A 10 -89.26 0.65 -14.62
C SER A 10 -88.07 0.75 -15.57
N ASP A 11 -87.11 1.61 -15.27
CA ASP A 11 -85.69 1.32 -15.52
C ASP A 11 -84.83 2.11 -14.53
N GLY A 12 -84.93 1.72 -13.26
CA GLY A 12 -83.92 2.05 -12.28
C GLY A 12 -82.68 1.23 -12.60
N SER A 13 -81.81 1.79 -13.44
CA SER A 13 -80.47 1.25 -13.69
C SER A 13 -79.74 1.12 -12.35
N LEU A 14 -79.69 -0.13 -11.87
CA LEU A 14 -78.96 -0.56 -10.69
C LEU A 14 -77.46 -0.28 -10.91
N SER A 15 -77.00 0.85 -10.38
CA SER A 15 -75.59 1.03 -10.07
C SER A 15 -75.20 -0.02 -9.03
N ALA A 16 -74.48 -1.06 -9.45
CA ALA A 16 -73.95 -2.06 -8.55
C ALA A 16 -72.82 -1.44 -7.70
N PRO A 17 -72.92 -1.40 -6.34
CA PRO A 17 -71.79 -1.05 -5.51
C PRO A 17 -70.89 -2.29 -5.35
N GLY A 18 -70.12 -2.60 -6.40
CA GLY A 18 -69.08 -3.62 -6.38
C GLY A 18 -67.82 -3.14 -5.66
N ALA A 19 -67.70 -3.49 -4.37
CA ALA A 19 -66.46 -3.66 -3.59
C ALA A 19 -65.39 -2.53 -3.56
N PRO A 20 -65.60 -1.44 -2.79
CA PRO A 20 -64.52 -0.49 -2.45
C PRO A 20 -63.40 -1.12 -1.60
N PHE A 21 -63.69 -2.20 -0.86
CA PHE A 21 -62.72 -2.83 0.05
C PHE A 21 -61.57 -3.57 -0.64
N SER A 22 -61.79 -4.08 -1.86
CA SER A 22 -60.78 -4.86 -2.60
C SER A 22 -59.70 -3.96 -3.20
N GLN A 23 -60.10 -2.84 -3.78
CA GLN A 23 -59.17 -1.89 -4.42
C GLN A 23 -58.28 -1.20 -3.39
N THR A 24 -58.85 -0.73 -2.27
CA THR A 24 -58.10 -0.11 -1.17
C THR A 24 -57.11 -1.08 -0.53
N ALA A 25 -57.45 -2.36 -0.39
CA ALA A 25 -56.54 -3.39 0.12
C ALA A 25 -55.34 -3.61 -0.83
N MET A 26 -55.59 -3.64 -2.14
CA MET A 26 -54.53 -3.76 -3.15
C MET A 26 -53.59 -2.55 -3.16
N ASP A 27 -54.13 -1.35 -3.00
CA ASP A 27 -53.32 -0.12 -2.99
C ASP A 27 -52.52 0.04 -1.69
N MET A 28 -53.09 -0.37 -0.55
CA MET A 28 -52.35 -0.49 0.71
C MET A 28 -51.21 -1.51 0.58
N LYS A 29 -51.45 -2.64 -0.08
CA LYS A 29 -50.41 -3.65 -0.30
C LYS A 29 -49.29 -3.16 -1.20
N LYS A 30 -49.61 -2.43 -2.27
CA LYS A 30 -48.60 -1.78 -3.14
C LYS A 30 -47.76 -0.76 -2.37
N LEU A 31 -48.38 -0.01 -1.46
CA LEU A 31 -47.67 0.96 -0.62
C LEU A 31 -46.72 0.27 0.35
N GLU A 32 -47.15 -0.83 0.98
CA GLU A 32 -46.30 -1.66 1.84
C GLU A 32 -45.09 -2.22 1.09
N VAL A 33 -45.30 -2.76 -0.11
CA VAL A 33 -44.23 -3.31 -0.95
C VAL A 33 -43.23 -2.23 -1.31
N ARG A 34 -43.71 -1.06 -1.77
CA ARG A 34 -42.83 0.08 -2.08
C ARG A 34 -42.04 0.55 -0.85
N ALA A 35 -42.68 0.63 0.31
CA ALA A 35 -42.02 1.02 1.55
C ALA A 35 -41.00 -0.03 2.03
N ALA A 36 -41.22 -1.31 1.73
CA ALA A 36 -40.26 -2.39 2.03
C ALA A 36 -39.07 -2.38 1.06
N GLU A 37 -39.31 -2.11 -0.23
CA GLU A 37 -38.26 -1.97 -1.24
C GLU A 37 -37.34 -0.78 -0.94
N GLU A 38 -37.90 0.38 -0.59
CA GLU A 38 -37.11 1.56 -0.20
C GLU A 38 -36.29 1.31 1.07
N ARG A 39 -36.87 0.60 2.06
CA ARG A 39 -36.13 0.18 3.25
C ARG A 39 -34.99 -0.79 2.90
N ARG A 40 -35.21 -1.72 1.96
CA ARG A 40 -34.16 -2.64 1.51
C ARG A 40 -33.03 -1.88 0.81
N ARG A 41 -33.35 -0.94 -0.07
CA ARG A 41 -32.37 -0.09 -0.76
C ARG A 41 -31.55 0.75 0.21
N ALA A 42 -32.20 1.33 1.22
CA ALA A 42 -31.52 2.12 2.25
C ALA A 42 -30.50 1.27 3.03
N LEU A 43 -30.88 0.05 3.43
CA LEU A 43 -29.99 -0.88 4.12
C LEU A 43 -28.84 -1.37 3.22
N GLU A 44 -29.10 -1.62 1.94
CA GLU A 44 -28.06 -1.99 0.97
C GLU A 44 -27.02 -0.87 0.82
N LEU A 45 -27.46 0.39 0.70
CA LEU A 45 -26.58 1.56 0.62
C LEU A 45 -25.79 1.77 1.92
N GLU A 46 -26.42 1.60 3.08
CA GLU A 46 -25.75 1.72 4.38
C GLU A 46 -24.65 0.65 4.54
N LEU A 47 -24.95 -0.59 4.13
CA LEU A 47 -23.98 -1.68 4.12
C LEU A 47 -22.81 -1.39 3.19
N GLU A 48 -23.07 -0.84 2.00
CA GLU A 48 -22.03 -0.47 1.04
C GLU A 48 -21.14 0.66 1.56
N LEU A 49 -21.73 1.69 2.18
CA LEU A 49 -20.98 2.76 2.82
C LEU A 49 -20.10 2.25 3.96
N GLU A 50 -20.59 1.33 4.78
CA GLU A 50 -19.80 0.78 5.88
C GLU A 50 -18.67 -0.13 5.37
N LYS A 51 -18.91 -0.93 4.32
CA LYS A 51 -17.86 -1.68 3.64
C LYS A 51 -16.76 -0.76 3.08
N LEU A 52 -17.15 0.33 2.43
CA LEU A 52 -16.20 1.30 1.89
C LEU A 52 -15.39 1.98 3.00
N ARG A 53 -16.03 2.32 4.13
CA ARG A 53 -15.32 2.86 5.30
C ARG A 53 -14.37 1.85 5.91
N ALA A 54 -14.76 0.59 6.05
CA ALA A 54 -13.92 -0.47 6.57
C ALA A 54 -12.69 -0.68 5.68
N SER A 55 -12.90 -0.81 4.36
CA SER A 55 -11.82 -0.93 3.38
C SER A 55 -10.85 0.25 3.44
N ARG A 56 -11.35 1.48 3.53
CA ARG A 56 -10.51 2.68 3.67
C ARG A 56 -9.73 2.72 4.99
N ARG A 57 -10.31 2.22 6.09
CA ARG A 57 -9.62 2.12 7.38
C ARG A 57 -8.47 1.11 7.29
N GLU A 58 -8.70 -0.04 6.66
CA GLU A 58 -7.68 -1.06 6.44
C GLU A 58 -6.53 -0.55 5.57
N GLU A 59 -6.84 0.12 4.46
CA GLU A 59 -5.85 0.73 3.57
C GLU A 59 -5.01 1.79 4.29
N ASN A 60 -5.67 2.68 5.04
CA ASN A 60 -4.97 3.69 5.84
C ASN A 60 -4.11 3.06 6.94
N ALA A 61 -4.58 2.00 7.60
CA ALA A 61 -3.83 1.29 8.63
C ALA A 61 -2.58 0.61 8.05
N ALA A 62 -2.72 -0.07 6.89
CA ALA A 62 -1.60 -0.65 6.17
C ALA A 62 -0.59 0.41 5.73
N GLN A 63 -1.07 1.51 5.15
CA GLN A 63 -0.21 2.61 4.71
C GLN A 63 0.54 3.25 5.89
N ASN A 64 -0.14 3.48 7.02
CA ASN A 64 0.49 4.03 8.23
C ASN A 64 1.52 3.06 8.83
N ALA A 65 1.25 1.76 8.83
CA ALA A 65 2.20 0.75 9.28
C ALA A 65 3.49 0.78 8.44
N THR A 66 3.37 0.82 7.11
CA THR A 66 4.55 0.90 6.23
C THR A 66 5.37 2.19 6.41
N VAL A 67 4.71 3.31 6.72
CA VAL A 67 5.39 4.59 6.97
C VAL A 67 6.13 4.56 8.31
N LEU A 68 5.51 3.97 9.34
CA LEU A 68 6.12 3.83 10.67
C LEU A 68 7.36 2.93 10.61
N GLU A 69 7.25 1.75 9.99
CA GLU A 69 8.39 0.83 9.82
C GLU A 69 9.56 1.49 9.07
N ARG A 70 9.27 2.24 8.00
CA ARG A 70 10.32 2.99 7.27
C ARG A 70 10.96 4.08 8.11
N SER A 71 10.18 4.74 8.97
CA SER A 71 10.69 5.76 9.90
C SER A 71 11.62 5.13 10.94
N ASP A 72 11.23 3.99 11.49
CA ASP A 72 12.01 3.28 12.50
C ASP A 72 13.33 2.75 11.92
N ALA A 73 13.31 2.11 10.75
CA ALA A 73 14.52 1.65 10.07
C ALA A 73 15.50 2.81 9.78
N ARG A 74 14.98 3.98 9.37
CA ARG A 74 15.81 5.17 9.16
C ARG A 74 16.43 5.68 10.46
N ALA A 75 15.65 5.72 11.54
CA ALA A 75 16.13 6.16 12.85
C ALA A 75 17.21 5.21 13.39
N GLU A 76 17.06 3.91 13.15
CA GLU A 76 18.04 2.89 13.52
C GLU A 76 19.35 3.05 12.74
N LEU A 77 19.27 3.19 11.42
CA LEU A 77 20.45 3.45 10.59
C LEU A 77 21.19 4.72 11.03
N CYS A 78 20.48 5.82 11.32
CA CYS A 78 21.09 7.04 11.85
C CYS A 78 21.79 6.83 13.20
N ARG A 79 21.30 5.91 14.02
CA ARG A 79 21.92 5.55 15.31
C ARG A 79 23.23 4.80 15.07
N TYR A 80 23.23 3.79 14.20
CA TYR A 80 24.45 3.06 13.83
C TYR A 80 25.49 3.98 13.21
N SER A 81 25.11 4.85 12.26
CA SER A 81 26.04 5.81 11.65
C SER A 81 26.71 6.72 12.69
N LYS A 82 25.98 7.14 13.74
CA LYS A 82 26.55 7.96 14.82
C LYS A 82 27.54 7.16 15.67
N TRP A 83 27.18 5.95 16.08
CA TRP A 83 28.07 5.08 16.87
C TRP A 83 29.34 4.69 16.09
N LEU A 84 29.21 4.48 14.79
CA LEU A 84 30.29 4.02 13.93
C LEU A 84 31.17 5.15 13.36
N SER A 85 30.78 6.42 13.55
CA SER A 85 31.44 7.58 12.93
C SER A 85 32.94 7.71 13.23
N GLY A 86 33.43 7.10 14.32
CA GLY A 86 34.86 7.01 14.65
C GLY A 86 35.39 5.58 14.73
N ALA A 87 34.56 4.56 14.55
CA ALA A 87 34.94 3.16 14.68
C ALA A 87 35.33 2.52 13.35
N LEU A 88 34.71 2.97 12.24
CA LEU A 88 34.99 2.38 10.94
C LEU A 88 36.35 2.82 10.38
N PRO A 89 37.18 1.89 9.89
CA PRO A 89 38.45 2.22 9.27
C PRO A 89 38.22 3.02 7.98
N LYS A 90 39.09 4.01 7.74
CA LYS A 90 39.08 4.78 6.49
C LYS A 90 39.35 3.86 5.30
N PHE A 91 38.76 4.19 4.15
CA PHE A 91 38.99 3.45 2.92
C PHE A 91 40.49 3.46 2.55
N PRO A 92 41.11 2.29 2.29
CA PRO A 92 42.57 2.16 2.16
C PRO A 92 43.03 2.39 0.70
N ALA A 93 44.30 2.10 0.43
CA ALA A 93 44.80 1.96 -0.94
C ALA A 93 44.24 0.68 -1.61
N GLU A 94 44.18 0.65 -2.94
CA GLU A 94 43.50 -0.41 -3.71
C GLU A 94 43.96 -1.84 -3.34
N ALA A 95 45.25 -2.04 -3.09
CA ALA A 95 45.82 -3.34 -2.74
C ALA A 95 45.35 -3.89 -1.38
N GLU A 96 44.94 -3.01 -0.46
CA GLU A 96 44.56 -3.36 0.92
C GLU A 96 43.04 -3.47 1.10
N VAL A 97 42.26 -3.18 0.05
CA VAL A 97 40.79 -3.22 0.09
C VAL A 97 40.21 -4.56 0.56
N PRO A 98 40.76 -5.74 0.18
CA PRO A 98 40.29 -7.01 0.73
C PRO A 98 40.35 -7.07 2.26
N VAL A 99 41.49 -6.68 2.84
CA VAL A 99 41.72 -6.69 4.30
C VAL A 99 40.87 -5.62 4.99
N TRP A 100 40.63 -4.48 4.32
CA TRP A 100 39.74 -3.46 4.85
C TRP A 100 38.29 -3.93 4.98
N PHE A 101 37.77 -4.69 4.00
CA PHE A 101 36.43 -5.26 4.13
C PHE A 101 36.33 -6.17 5.37
N GLU A 102 37.32 -7.02 5.62
CA GLU A 102 37.35 -7.85 6.83
C GLU A 102 37.36 -7.01 8.12
N ALA A 103 38.14 -5.91 8.15
CA ALA A 103 38.16 -5.01 9.30
C ALA A 103 36.82 -4.29 9.52
N VAL A 104 36.14 -3.90 8.45
CA VAL A 104 34.78 -3.32 8.49
C VAL A 104 33.78 -4.34 9.01
N GLU A 105 33.79 -5.57 8.49
CA GLU A 105 32.91 -6.67 8.92
C GLU A 105 33.07 -6.94 10.42
N ASN A 106 34.31 -7.10 10.88
CA ASN A 106 34.61 -7.29 12.30
C ASN A 106 34.10 -6.14 13.17
N THR A 107 34.19 -4.90 12.68
CA THR A 107 33.67 -3.72 13.40
C THR A 107 32.13 -3.74 13.45
N LEU A 108 31.46 -4.01 12.33
CA LEU A 108 30.00 -4.06 12.28
C LEU A 108 29.45 -5.19 13.16
N GLU A 109 30.11 -6.35 13.19
CA GLU A 109 29.77 -7.46 14.08
C GLU A 109 29.99 -7.10 15.55
N ALA A 110 31.11 -6.46 15.89
CA ALA A 110 31.40 -6.05 17.27
C ALA A 110 30.37 -5.05 17.82
N TYR A 111 29.79 -4.22 16.95
CA TYR A 111 28.72 -3.28 17.31
C TYR A 111 27.31 -3.87 17.12
N ALA A 112 27.20 -5.18 16.86
CA ALA A 112 25.96 -5.92 16.66
C ALA A 112 25.03 -5.29 15.60
N VAL A 113 25.61 -4.73 14.54
CA VAL A 113 24.84 -4.11 13.46
C VAL A 113 24.19 -5.20 12.62
N PRO A 114 22.86 -5.14 12.37
CA PRO A 114 22.19 -6.12 11.50
C PRO A 114 22.74 -6.07 10.07
N LYS A 115 22.97 -7.23 9.45
CA LYS A 115 23.54 -7.35 8.10
C LYS A 115 22.79 -6.56 7.02
N GLU A 116 21.48 -6.39 7.21
CA GLU A 116 20.58 -5.61 6.36
C GLU A 116 21.01 -4.13 6.21
N HIS A 117 21.70 -3.59 7.23
CA HIS A 117 22.16 -2.21 7.26
C HIS A 117 23.60 -2.05 6.77
N TRP A 118 24.37 -3.14 6.61
CA TRP A 118 25.80 -3.07 6.29
C TRP A 118 26.05 -2.36 4.97
N GLY A 119 25.31 -2.70 3.91
CA GLY A 119 25.47 -2.05 2.61
C GLY A 119 25.20 -0.55 2.69
N GLN A 120 24.16 -0.13 3.42
CA GLN A 120 23.80 1.28 3.60
C GLN A 120 24.84 2.08 4.40
N ILE A 121 25.53 1.44 5.34
CA ILE A 121 26.58 2.06 6.15
C ILE A 121 27.90 2.14 5.37
N VAL A 122 28.24 1.08 4.64
CA VAL A 122 29.52 0.93 3.98
C VAL A 122 29.55 1.65 2.62
N PHE A 123 28.44 1.68 1.88
CA PHE A 123 28.38 2.29 0.56
C PHE A 123 28.89 3.74 0.51
N PRO A 124 28.51 4.66 1.41
CA PRO A 124 29.04 6.02 1.41
C PRO A 124 30.56 6.08 1.55
N LEU A 125 31.16 5.21 2.37
CA LEU A 125 32.62 5.16 2.58
C LEU A 125 33.36 4.75 1.30
N ILE A 126 32.76 3.84 0.54
CA ILE A 126 33.31 3.38 -0.74
C ILE A 126 33.07 4.41 -1.84
N ALA A 127 31.86 4.95 -1.94
CA ALA A 127 31.45 5.87 -2.99
C ALA A 127 32.26 7.18 -3.01
N GLU A 128 32.82 7.60 -1.87
CA GLU A 128 33.76 8.73 -1.81
C GLU A 128 35.01 8.53 -2.65
N LYS A 129 35.51 7.28 -2.71
CA LYS A 129 36.75 6.92 -3.42
C LYS A 129 36.48 6.30 -4.77
N VAL A 130 35.43 5.49 -4.86
CA VAL A 130 35.07 4.67 -6.02
C VAL A 130 33.79 5.21 -6.64
N ARG A 131 33.86 6.41 -7.22
CA ARG A 131 32.67 7.17 -7.69
C ARG A 131 31.87 6.47 -8.79
N PHE A 132 32.47 5.58 -9.56
CA PHE A 132 31.76 4.86 -10.63
C PHE A 132 30.64 3.94 -10.07
N LEU A 133 30.70 3.56 -8.80
CA LEU A 133 29.65 2.76 -8.17
C LEU A 133 28.31 3.51 -8.14
N LEU A 134 28.35 4.84 -8.07
CA LEU A 134 27.16 5.69 -8.09
C LEU A 134 26.38 5.59 -9.41
N THR A 135 27.05 5.21 -10.51
CA THR A 135 26.43 5.13 -11.84
C THR A 135 26.19 3.69 -12.30
N ARG A 136 26.93 2.70 -11.79
CA ARG A 136 26.77 1.28 -12.16
C ARG A 136 25.78 0.51 -11.31
N LEU A 137 25.55 0.91 -10.06
CA LEU A 137 24.69 0.17 -9.14
C LEU A 137 23.30 0.81 -9.02
N THR A 138 22.29 -0.04 -8.91
CA THR A 138 20.93 0.37 -8.61
C THR A 138 20.77 0.68 -7.12
N PRO A 139 19.75 1.48 -6.71
CA PRO A 139 19.50 1.78 -5.30
C PRO A 139 19.31 0.56 -4.40
N SER A 140 18.80 -0.55 -4.94
CA SER A 140 18.66 -1.81 -4.21
C SER A 140 20.00 -2.49 -3.98
N GLN A 141 20.90 -2.45 -4.97
CA GLN A 141 22.25 -3.00 -4.86
C GLN A 141 23.13 -2.19 -3.91
N HIS A 142 22.87 -0.88 -3.72
CA HIS A 142 23.54 -0.09 -2.68
C HIS A 142 23.26 -0.57 -1.25
N ARG A 143 22.18 -1.34 -1.05
CA ARG A 143 21.81 -1.87 0.27
C ARG A 143 22.38 -3.26 0.50
N ASP A 144 22.75 -3.95 -0.56
CA ASP A 144 23.29 -5.31 -0.50
C ASP A 144 24.80 -5.27 -0.34
N TYR A 145 25.26 -5.62 0.86
CA TYR A 145 26.66 -5.62 1.21
C TYR A 145 27.50 -6.60 0.37
N GLU A 146 26.98 -7.79 0.09
CA GLU A 146 27.70 -8.83 -0.64
C GLU A 146 27.90 -8.42 -2.11
N VAL A 147 26.87 -7.82 -2.71
CA VAL A 147 26.96 -7.25 -4.07
C VAL A 147 27.99 -6.12 -4.10
N LEU A 148 27.97 -5.21 -3.12
CA LEU A 148 28.94 -4.12 -3.03
C LEU A 148 30.38 -4.64 -2.93
N LYS A 149 30.63 -5.55 -1.99
CA LYS A 149 31.95 -6.16 -1.79
C LYS A 149 32.45 -6.83 -3.06
N LYS A 150 31.60 -7.62 -3.72
CA LYS A 150 31.94 -8.30 -4.97
C LYS A 150 32.32 -7.31 -6.06
N VAL A 151 31.48 -6.31 -6.34
CA VAL A 151 31.70 -5.36 -7.44
C VAL A 151 32.96 -4.52 -7.22
N VAL A 152 33.20 -4.10 -5.98
CA VAL A 152 34.41 -3.33 -5.63
C VAL A 152 35.66 -4.18 -5.80
N LEU A 153 35.66 -5.41 -5.31
CA LEU A 153 36.80 -6.30 -5.42
C LEU A 153 37.08 -6.73 -6.87
N GLU A 154 36.04 -6.94 -7.67
CA GLU A 154 36.18 -7.22 -9.11
C GLU A 154 36.80 -6.02 -9.83
N GLU A 155 36.27 -4.81 -9.64
CA GLU A 155 36.79 -3.66 -10.35
C GLU A 155 38.22 -3.30 -9.92
N LEU A 156 38.55 -3.33 -8.63
CA LEU A 156 39.89 -2.99 -8.18
C LEU A 156 40.94 -4.02 -8.63
N LYS A 157 40.55 -5.29 -8.73
CA LYS A 157 41.40 -6.33 -9.33
C LYS A 157 41.57 -6.13 -10.84
N LEU A 158 40.53 -5.65 -11.54
CA LEU A 158 40.61 -5.30 -12.96
C LEU A 158 41.39 -3.99 -13.19
N SER A 159 41.34 -3.04 -12.25
CA SER A 159 42.07 -1.78 -12.26
C SER A 159 43.58 -2.00 -12.09
N ALA A 160 43.98 -2.90 -11.19
CA ALA A 160 45.38 -3.28 -10.99
C ALA A 160 46.03 -3.99 -12.20
N GLY A 161 45.23 -4.37 -13.20
CA GLY A 161 45.67 -5.08 -14.40
C GLY A 161 45.95 -4.22 -15.63
N ASN A 162 45.66 -2.90 -15.65
CA ASN A 162 45.90 -2.07 -16.85
C ASN A 162 47.31 -1.47 -16.93
N ILE A 163 48.33 -2.19 -16.45
CA ILE A 163 49.73 -1.96 -16.83
C ILE A 163 50.07 -2.96 -17.95
N GLU A 164 49.38 -2.82 -19.07
CA GLU A 164 49.91 -3.17 -20.39
C GLU A 164 50.08 -1.81 -21.09
N GLY A 165 51.22 -1.38 -21.62
CA GLY A 165 52.49 -2.01 -21.95
C GLY A 165 53.08 -1.01 -22.94
N GLY A 166 54.20 -0.39 -22.59
CA GLY A 166 54.91 0.47 -23.52
C GLY A 166 55.42 -0.35 -24.71
N SER A 167 55.19 0.16 -25.90
CA SER A 167 56.11 0.12 -27.03
C SER A 167 55.85 1.34 -27.90
#